data_AF-A0A2V9XUE3-F1
#
_entry.id   AF-A0A2V9XUE3-F1
#
_cell.length_a   1.000
_cell.length_b   1.000
_cell.length_c   1.000
_cell.angle_alpha   90.00
_cell.angle_beta   90.00
_cell.angle_gamma   90.00
#
_symmetry.space_group_name_H-M   'P 1'
#
loop_
_entity.id
_entity.type
_entity.pdbx_description
1 polymer ?
#
loop_
_entity_poly.entity_id
_entity_poly.type
_entity_poly.pdbx_seq_one_letter_code
_entity_poly.pdbx_strand_id
1 'polypeptide(L)'
;CGKPDVEQSVPAGDQPGHDFMLAQGKCATKGEVGGAASKEGAFSEHRDVGGNHSKAWGVYAETFDSGDKIFYTYQATATMKSGALQTGEDKWQMTGGTGKMKGIKGSGTCKFTGTADGGLDYSCTGEYTLAEAAPAKK
;
A
#
# COMPACT_ATOMS: atom_id res chain seq x y z
N CYS A 1 3.20 1.18 -8.73
CA CYS A 1 2.73 2.48 -8.22
C CYS A 1 3.51 3.59 -8.90
N GLY A 2 2.83 4.67 -9.28
CA GLY A 2 3.53 5.84 -9.85
C GLY A 2 4.23 6.65 -8.77
N LYS A 3 4.91 7.72 -9.19
CA LYS A 3 5.37 8.78 -8.28
C LYS A 3 4.18 9.31 -7.44
N PRO A 4 4.38 9.66 -6.16
CA PRO A 4 3.31 10.25 -5.35
C PRO A 4 2.72 11.52 -6.00
N ASP A 5 1.39 11.64 -5.92
CA ASP A 5 0.65 12.83 -6.38
C ASP A 5 0.83 14.01 -5.41
N VAL A 6 0.94 13.68 -4.11
CA VAL A 6 1.21 14.62 -3.03
C VAL A 6 2.40 14.08 -2.25
N GLU A 7 3.39 14.94 -2.02
CA GLU A 7 4.53 14.64 -1.17
C GLU A 7 4.94 15.91 -0.42
N GLN A 8 5.07 15.79 0.89
CA GLN A 8 5.55 16.86 1.77
C GLN A 8 6.58 16.29 2.72
N SER A 9 7.61 17.07 3.05
CA SER A 9 8.63 16.69 4.01
C SER A 9 8.86 17.77 5.05
N VAL A 10 9.27 17.33 6.24
CA VAL A 10 9.68 18.19 7.35
C VAL A 10 10.96 17.61 7.95
N PRO A 11 12.04 18.41 8.10
CA PRO A 11 13.26 17.96 8.76
C PRO A 11 13.00 17.48 10.18
N ALA A 12 13.65 16.40 10.58
CA ALA A 12 13.56 15.86 11.94
C ALA A 12 14.48 16.63 12.92
N GLY A 13 14.21 17.92 13.09
CA GLY A 13 15.03 18.84 13.87
C GLY A 13 16.44 18.98 13.29
N ASP A 14 17.46 18.94 14.15
CA ASP A 14 18.86 19.14 13.78
C ASP A 14 19.58 17.83 13.36
N GLN A 15 18.83 16.80 12.95
CA GLN A 15 19.38 15.52 12.49
C GLN A 15 19.59 15.53 10.97
N PRO A 16 20.83 15.70 10.46
CA PRO A 16 21.05 15.85 9.02
C PRO A 16 20.67 14.58 8.26
N GLY A 17 19.90 14.73 7.18
CA GLY A 17 19.44 13.61 6.35
C GLY A 17 18.37 12.74 7.01
N HIS A 18 17.66 13.29 8.01
CA HIS A 18 16.47 12.67 8.59
C HIS A 18 15.25 13.59 8.37
N ASP A 19 14.23 13.08 7.68
CA ASP A 19 13.00 13.78 7.35
C ASP A 19 11.77 12.92 7.69
N PHE A 20 10.72 13.58 8.20
CA PHE A 20 9.37 13.01 8.21
C PHE A 20 8.64 13.43 6.95
N MET A 21 7.92 12.49 6.34
CA MET A 21 7.20 12.73 5.09
C MET A 21 5.74 12.32 5.17
N LEU A 22 4.89 13.00 4.41
CA LEU A 22 3.52 12.59 4.09
C LEU A 22 3.40 12.41 2.59
N ALA A 23 2.81 11.29 2.17
CA ALA A 23 2.64 10.98 0.77
C ALA A 23 1.26 10.40 0.46
N GLN A 24 0.73 10.75 -0.70
CA GLN A 24 -0.48 10.16 -1.27
C GLN A 24 -0.24 9.90 -2.76
N GLY A 25 -0.77 8.80 -3.28
CA GLY A 25 -0.66 8.53 -4.70
C GLY A 25 -1.49 7.34 -5.16
N LYS A 26 -1.29 6.98 -6.42
CA LYS A 26 -2.04 5.91 -7.10
C LYS A 26 -1.16 4.78 -7.59
N CYS A 27 -1.76 3.60 -7.65
CA CYS A 27 -1.17 2.39 -8.16
C CYS A 27 -2.09 1.77 -9.20
N ALA A 28 -1.54 1.41 -10.35
CA ALA A 28 -2.15 0.39 -11.18
C ALA A 28 -1.95 -0.96 -10.48
N THR A 29 -3.02 -1.74 -10.35
CA THR A 29 -2.97 -3.06 -9.72
C THR A 29 -3.26 -4.14 -10.76
N LYS A 30 -2.76 -5.33 -10.48
CA LYS A 30 -3.04 -6.55 -11.25
C LYS A 30 -3.21 -7.68 -10.27
N GLY A 31 -4.12 -8.60 -10.57
CA GLY A 31 -4.42 -9.74 -9.72
C GLY A 31 -5.92 -9.87 -9.48
N GLU A 32 -6.26 -10.81 -8.62
CA GLU A 32 -7.65 -11.17 -8.34
C GLU A 32 -7.82 -11.51 -6.87
N VAL A 33 -8.93 -11.09 -6.29
CA VAL A 33 -9.37 -11.51 -4.95
C VAL A 33 -10.80 -12.02 -5.09
N GLY A 34 -11.06 -13.26 -4.70
CA GLY A 34 -12.40 -13.83 -4.69
C GLY A 34 -13.10 -13.86 -6.05
N GLY A 35 -12.39 -14.05 -7.17
CA GLY A 35 -13.00 -13.98 -8.51
C GLY A 35 -13.08 -12.57 -9.08
N ALA A 36 -12.73 -11.51 -8.33
CA ALA A 36 -12.82 -10.13 -8.79
C ALA A 36 -11.45 -9.60 -9.21
N ALA A 37 -11.35 -9.12 -10.45
CA ALA A 37 -10.14 -8.51 -10.97
C ALA A 37 -9.88 -7.13 -10.35
N SER A 38 -8.65 -6.95 -9.87
CA SER A 38 -8.18 -5.67 -9.34
C SER A 38 -7.84 -4.71 -10.48
N LYS A 39 -8.19 -3.44 -10.31
CA LYS A 39 -8.05 -2.40 -11.34
C LYS A 39 -7.03 -1.33 -10.97
N GLU A 40 -7.22 -0.73 -9.80
CA GLU A 40 -6.36 0.34 -9.30
C GLU A 40 -6.40 0.41 -7.78
N GLY A 41 -5.50 1.18 -7.18
CA GLY A 41 -5.67 1.61 -5.81
C GLY A 41 -4.97 2.92 -5.50
N ALA A 42 -5.24 3.41 -4.29
CA ALA A 42 -4.72 4.66 -3.78
C ALA A 42 -4.16 4.45 -2.38
N PHE A 43 -2.97 5.00 -2.12
CA PHE A 43 -2.33 4.96 -0.82
C PHE A 43 -2.32 6.35 -0.17
N SER A 44 -2.31 6.37 1.15
CA SER A 44 -1.99 7.55 1.97
C SER A 44 -1.13 7.10 3.12
N GLU A 45 0.03 7.74 3.30
CA GLU A 45 1.03 7.27 4.24
C GLU A 45 1.87 8.39 4.85
N HIS A 46 2.52 8.05 5.96
CA HIS A 46 3.60 8.82 6.53
C HIS A 46 4.90 8.00 6.53
N ARG A 47 6.02 8.67 6.33
CA ARG A 47 7.36 8.06 6.32
C ARG A 47 8.29 8.75 7.32
N ASP A 48 9.18 7.95 7.89
CA ASP A 48 10.34 8.35 8.66
C ASP A 48 11.56 7.91 7.85
N VAL A 49 12.29 8.87 7.28
CA VAL A 49 13.41 8.63 6.36
C VAL A 49 14.68 9.13 7.02
N GLY A 50 15.57 8.21 7.39
CA GLY A 50 16.85 8.51 8.03
C GLY A 50 18.02 7.91 7.27
N GLY A 51 18.85 8.77 6.66
CA GLY A 51 20.05 8.35 5.93
C GLY A 51 19.74 7.37 4.79
N ASN A 52 20.12 6.10 4.98
CA ASN A 52 19.92 5.03 4.00
C ASN A 52 18.71 4.14 4.30
N HIS A 53 17.84 4.52 5.23
CA HIS A 53 16.69 3.72 5.64
C HIS A 53 15.40 4.56 5.66
N SER A 54 14.29 3.90 5.39
CA SER A 54 12.95 4.49 5.51
C SER A 54 12.01 3.50 6.19
N LYS A 55 11.12 4.01 7.02
CA LYS A 55 9.94 3.30 7.55
C LYS A 55 8.69 4.03 7.14
N ALA A 56 7.65 3.32 6.77
CA ALA A 56 6.38 3.93 6.40
C ALA A 56 5.21 3.19 7.04
N TRP A 57 4.14 3.93 7.29
CA TRP A 57 2.85 3.39 7.71
C TRP A 57 1.77 4.08 6.90
N GLY A 58 0.82 3.29 6.42
CA GLY A 58 -0.20 3.82 5.55
C GLY A 58 -1.47 3.00 5.50
N VAL A 59 -2.42 3.57 4.78
CA VAL A 59 -3.65 2.91 4.36
C VAL A 59 -3.66 2.79 2.84
N TYR A 60 -4.29 1.74 2.35
CA TYR A 60 -4.46 1.50 0.93
C TYR A 60 -5.92 1.16 0.63
N ALA A 61 -6.47 1.75 -0.42
CA ALA A 61 -7.79 1.42 -0.93
C ALA A 61 -7.65 0.83 -2.32
N GLU A 62 -7.82 -0.49 -2.43
CA GLU A 62 -7.88 -1.20 -3.71
C GLU A 62 -9.30 -1.13 -4.27
N THR A 63 -9.41 -0.92 -5.58
CA THR A 63 -10.68 -0.85 -6.30
C THR A 63 -10.67 -1.90 -7.40
N PHE A 64 -11.73 -2.69 -7.42
CA PHE A 64 -11.95 -3.77 -8.38
C PHE A 64 -12.73 -3.25 -9.59
N ASP A 65 -12.75 -4.01 -10.68
CA ASP A 65 -13.49 -3.64 -11.90
C ASP A 65 -14.99 -3.43 -11.66
N SER A 66 -15.56 -4.10 -10.66
CA SER A 66 -16.96 -3.90 -10.23
C SER A 66 -17.20 -2.57 -9.51
N GLY A 67 -16.14 -1.87 -9.10
CA GLY A 67 -16.18 -0.73 -8.19
C GLY A 67 -16.18 -1.12 -6.71
N ASP A 68 -16.22 -2.42 -6.38
CA ASP A 68 -16.00 -2.90 -5.00
C ASP A 68 -14.59 -2.55 -4.54
N LYS A 69 -14.41 -2.45 -3.21
CA LYS A 69 -13.14 -2.05 -2.61
C LYS A 69 -12.73 -2.99 -1.49
N ILE A 70 -11.41 -3.08 -1.29
CA ILE A 70 -10.80 -3.59 -0.07
C ILE A 70 -9.92 -2.48 0.50
N PHE A 71 -9.98 -2.31 1.82
CA PHE A 71 -9.17 -1.36 2.57
C PHE A 71 -8.11 -2.12 3.34
N TYR A 72 -6.91 -1.56 3.36
CA TYR A 72 -5.75 -2.14 3.99
C TYR A 72 -5.07 -1.13 4.91
N THR A 73 -4.36 -1.64 5.90
CA THR A 73 -3.28 -0.92 6.58
C THR A 73 -1.98 -1.65 6.30
N TYR A 74 -0.87 -0.93 6.26
CA TYR A 74 0.45 -1.54 6.07
C TYR A 74 1.54 -0.83 6.86
N GLN A 75 2.62 -1.55 7.08
CA GLN A 75 3.88 -1.03 7.59
C GLN A 75 5.00 -1.49 6.67
N ALA A 76 5.82 -0.55 6.21
CA ALA A 76 6.90 -0.81 5.27
C ALA A 76 8.26 -0.43 5.84
N THR A 77 9.28 -1.13 5.38
CA THR A 77 10.68 -0.76 5.56
C THR A 77 11.39 -0.77 4.21
N ALA A 78 12.29 0.19 4.00
CA ALA A 78 13.02 0.30 2.74
C ALA A 78 14.46 0.76 2.95
N THR A 79 15.30 0.45 1.97
CA THR A 79 16.65 0.98 1.85
C THR A 79 16.67 2.10 0.81
N MET A 80 17.34 3.19 1.17
CA MET A 80 17.51 4.39 0.35
C MET A 80 18.96 4.48 -0.13
N LYS A 81 19.16 5.06 -1.31
CA LYS A 81 20.48 5.41 -1.83
C LYS A 81 20.40 6.77 -2.51
N SER A 82 21.19 7.72 -2.03
CA SER A 82 21.23 9.09 -2.57
C SER A 82 19.83 9.74 -2.63
N GLY A 83 19.02 9.54 -1.60
CA GLY A 83 17.65 10.06 -1.52
C GLY A 83 16.60 9.28 -2.33
N ALA A 84 17.00 8.28 -3.12
CA ALA A 84 16.08 7.45 -3.90
C ALA A 84 15.82 6.09 -3.23
N LEU A 85 14.56 5.65 -3.23
CA LEU A 85 14.20 4.33 -2.74
C LEU A 85 14.80 3.25 -3.65
N GLN A 86 15.40 2.22 -3.06
CA GLN A 86 16.01 1.11 -3.78
C GLN A 86 15.12 -0.13 -3.73
N THR A 87 14.99 -0.71 -2.54
CA THR A 87 14.17 -1.90 -2.30
C THR A 87 13.55 -1.83 -0.92
N GLY A 88 12.46 -2.57 -0.72
CA GLY A 88 11.83 -2.70 0.58
C GLY A 88 10.81 -3.82 0.62
N GLU A 89 10.22 -3.95 1.79
CA GLU A 89 9.12 -4.87 2.05
C GLU A 89 8.08 -4.20 2.94
N ASP A 90 6.85 -4.63 2.79
CA ASP A 90 5.77 -4.26 3.69
C ASP A 90 5.03 -5.49 4.23
N LYS A 91 4.35 -5.27 5.35
CA LYS A 91 3.32 -6.17 5.89
C LYS A 91 2.00 -5.43 5.84
N TRP A 92 0.98 -6.08 5.32
CA TRP A 92 -0.35 -5.50 5.19
C TRP A 92 -1.43 -6.36 5.84
N GLN A 93 -2.52 -5.71 6.23
CA GLN A 93 -3.72 -6.33 6.76
C GLN A 93 -4.96 -5.68 6.15
N MET A 94 -5.94 -6.51 5.76
CA MET A 94 -7.25 -6.04 5.32
C MET A 94 -8.05 -5.56 6.53
N THR A 95 -8.55 -4.33 6.47
CA THR A 95 -9.35 -3.70 7.53
C THR A 95 -10.83 -3.65 7.20
N GLY A 96 -11.20 -3.90 5.95
CA GLY A 96 -12.59 -4.02 5.53
C GLY A 96 -12.74 -4.09 4.01
N GLY A 97 -13.98 -4.28 3.56
CA GLY A 97 -14.31 -4.28 2.15
C GLY A 97 -15.76 -3.89 1.90
N THR A 98 -16.08 -3.58 0.66
CA THR A 98 -17.44 -3.18 0.21
C THR A 98 -18.04 -4.22 -0.73
N GLY A 99 -19.35 -4.17 -0.91
CA GLY A 99 -20.07 -5.05 -1.84
C GLY A 99 -19.73 -6.52 -1.63
N LYS A 100 -19.19 -7.19 -2.66
CA LYS A 100 -18.80 -8.61 -2.59
C LYS A 100 -17.64 -8.88 -1.62
N MET A 101 -16.83 -7.86 -1.32
CA MET A 101 -15.71 -7.94 -0.38
C MET A 101 -16.11 -7.63 1.07
N LYS A 102 -17.39 -7.39 1.34
CA LYS A 102 -17.84 -7.05 2.68
C LYS A 102 -17.54 -8.20 3.66
N GLY A 103 -16.84 -7.88 4.75
CA GLY A 103 -16.46 -8.85 5.77
C GLY A 103 -15.21 -9.66 5.44
N ILE A 104 -14.49 -9.34 4.36
CA ILE A 104 -13.20 -9.95 4.04
C ILE A 104 -12.19 -9.74 5.18
N LYS A 105 -11.39 -10.77 5.43
CA LYS A 105 -10.24 -10.72 6.33
C LYS A 105 -9.04 -11.30 5.63
N GLY A 106 -7.87 -10.71 5.82
CA GLY A 106 -6.64 -11.21 5.22
C GLY A 106 -5.43 -10.40 5.66
N SER A 107 -4.27 -10.98 5.42
CA SER A 107 -2.97 -10.34 5.68
C SER A 107 -1.91 -10.96 4.80
N GLY A 108 -0.81 -10.23 4.63
CA GLY A 108 0.31 -10.72 3.86
C GLY A 108 1.47 -9.75 3.86
N THR A 109 2.30 -9.89 2.83
CA THR A 109 3.50 -9.09 2.62
C THR A 109 3.59 -8.64 1.18
N CYS A 110 4.30 -7.54 0.96
CA CYS A 110 4.79 -7.18 -0.36
C CYS A 110 6.30 -6.99 -0.34
N LYS A 111 6.93 -7.20 -1.49
CA LYS A 111 8.26 -6.67 -1.79
C LYS A 111 8.13 -5.60 -2.85
N PHE A 112 8.96 -4.58 -2.77
CA PHE A 112 8.97 -3.54 -3.78
C PHE A 112 10.37 -3.02 -4.11
N THR A 113 10.49 -2.44 -5.30
CA THR A 113 11.71 -1.85 -5.84
C THR A 113 11.39 -0.47 -6.41
N GLY A 114 12.30 0.49 -6.20
CA GLY A 114 12.20 1.82 -6.78
C GLY A 114 12.43 1.82 -8.30
N THR A 115 11.62 2.58 -9.01
CA THR A 115 11.75 2.78 -10.46
C THR A 115 12.44 4.12 -10.76
N ALA A 116 13.04 4.24 -11.95
CA ALA A 116 13.83 5.42 -12.31
C ALA A 116 13.02 6.73 -12.40
N ASP A 117 11.69 6.62 -12.60
CA ASP A 117 10.74 7.74 -12.64
C ASP A 117 10.21 8.13 -11.24
N GLY A 118 10.75 7.53 -10.17
CA GLY A 118 10.35 7.80 -8.79
C GLY A 118 9.07 7.09 -8.35
N GLY A 119 8.60 6.12 -9.14
CA GLY A 119 7.58 5.16 -8.74
C GLY A 119 8.16 3.94 -8.03
N LEU A 120 7.30 2.93 -7.85
CA LEU A 120 7.61 1.68 -7.16
C LEU A 120 6.94 0.49 -7.86
N ASP A 121 7.67 -0.59 -8.09
CA ASP A 121 7.11 -1.87 -8.52
C ASP A 121 6.89 -2.77 -7.31
N TYR A 122 5.66 -3.25 -7.15
CA TYR A 122 5.25 -4.09 -6.02
C TYR A 122 4.93 -5.52 -6.49
N SER A 123 5.29 -6.48 -5.64
CA SER A 123 4.82 -7.87 -5.72
C SER A 123 4.31 -8.28 -4.35
N CYS A 124 3.02 -8.59 -4.27
CA CYS A 124 2.31 -8.85 -3.03
C CYS A 124 1.80 -10.28 -2.98
N THR A 125 1.91 -10.91 -1.82
CA THR A 125 1.37 -12.24 -1.54
C THR A 125 0.70 -12.23 -0.17
N GLY A 126 -0.40 -12.95 -0.04
CA GLY A 126 -1.07 -13.12 1.24
C GLY A 126 -2.24 -14.06 1.15
N GLU A 127 -2.86 -14.25 2.31
CA GLU A 127 -4.01 -15.13 2.47
C GLU A 127 -5.22 -14.29 2.85
N TYR A 128 -6.39 -14.71 2.38
CA TYR A 128 -7.65 -14.08 2.73
C TYR A 128 -8.78 -15.10 2.87
N THR A 129 -9.80 -14.67 3.58
CA THR A 129 -11.09 -15.37 3.73
C THR A 129 -12.19 -14.39 3.37
N LEU A 130 -13.11 -14.83 2.51
CA LEU A 130 -14.33 -14.09 2.23
C LEU A 130 -15.36 -14.40 3.30
N ALA A 131 -16.23 -13.42 3.60
CA ALA A 131 -17.41 -13.71 4.40
C ALA A 131 -18.28 -14.72 3.63
N GLU A 132 -18.79 -15.72 4.34
CA GLU A 132 -19.79 -16.63 3.80
C GLU A 132 -20.97 -15.81 3.28
N ALA A 133 -21.42 -16.07 2.06
CA ALA A 133 -22.55 -15.36 1.49
C ALA A 133 -23.76 -15.53 2.43
N ALA A 134 -24.24 -14.43 3.01
CA ALA A 134 -25.44 -14.48 3.83
C ALA A 134 -26.56 -15.11 3.00
N PRO A 135 -27.28 -16.13 3.51
CA PRO A 135 -28.36 -16.74 2.76
C PRO A 135 -29.37 -15.65 2.41
N ALA A 136 -29.76 -15.60 1.13
CA ALA A 136 -30.79 -14.69 0.66
C ALA A 136 -32.04 -14.89 1.54
N LYS A 137 -32.46 -13.82 2.21
CA LYS A 137 -33.73 -13.84 2.95
C LYS A 137 -34.83 -14.10 1.92
N LYS A 138 -35.48 -15.26 2.03
CA LYS A 138 -36.68 -15.63 1.25
C LYS A 138 -37.83 -14.69 1.57
#